data_AF-A0A8J7RDM7-F1
#
_entry.id   AF-A0A8J7RDM7-F1
#
_cell.length_a   1.000
_cell.length_b   1.000
_cell.length_c   1.000
_cell.angle_alpha   90.00
_cell.angle_beta   90.00
_cell.angle_gamma   90.00
#
_symmetry.space_group_name_H-M   'P 1'
#
loop_
_entity.id
_entity.type
_entity.pdbx_description
1 polymer ?
#
loop_
_entity_poly.entity_id
_entity_poly.type
_entity_poly.pdbx_seq_one_letter_code
_entity_poly.pdbx_strand_id
1 'polypeptide(L)'
;MERYWFGDLDEGRWDLAGSDPEALAGRIRTLGPDLLIPEWRLAEESGAVPDREAYLASLRGACIALARERVAEEFSEKDVELLQMVRTLDEVDHIINLLIERAVDWQAVIDPGFTRKYRRGGKALTGRIMRSRSPPLRQVGREIQGLGEMRRRLARDVSRRADVVLPNMSALVGGLVAARVMAAAGGLSSLSRMPAATVQVLGARSALFSHIRGSAPSPKHGVIFQHRRVHNARKDLRGRVARVLAAKLVIAARIDYYRGEVDEAFLEKAQARVDAAGESA
;
A
#
# COMPACT_ATOMS: atom_id res chain seq x y z
N MET A 1 -36.43 22.12 -11.08
CA MET A 1 -35.18 22.41 -10.35
C MET A 1 -33.95 21.85 -11.06
N GLU A 2 -33.25 22.71 -11.79
CA GLU A 2 -31.92 22.45 -12.35
C GLU A 2 -30.86 22.85 -11.32
N ARG A 3 -29.86 21.99 -11.09
CA ARG A 3 -28.88 22.17 -10.00
C ARG A 3 -27.48 22.37 -10.54
N TYR A 4 -26.94 23.57 -10.36
CA TYR A 4 -25.59 23.94 -10.77
C TYR A 4 -24.68 24.13 -9.55
N TRP A 5 -23.37 24.16 -9.78
CA TRP A 5 -22.41 24.36 -8.71
C TRP A 5 -22.51 25.76 -8.08
N PHE A 6 -22.95 26.77 -8.84
CA PHE A 6 -23.09 28.16 -8.37
C PHE A 6 -24.50 28.51 -7.86
N GLY A 7 -25.49 27.63 -8.02
CA GLY A 7 -26.86 27.88 -7.60
C GLY A 7 -27.87 26.89 -8.15
N ASP A 8 -29.13 27.04 -7.75
CA ASP A 8 -30.28 26.29 -8.23
C ASP A 8 -31.19 27.19 -9.08
N LEU A 9 -31.72 26.63 -10.18
CA LEU A 9 -32.73 27.28 -11.01
C LEU A 9 -34.06 26.53 -10.85
N ASP A 10 -35.06 27.21 -10.34
CA ASP A 10 -36.41 26.67 -10.20
C ASP A 10 -37.46 27.67 -10.71
N GLU A 11 -38.27 27.24 -11.67
CA GLU A 11 -39.33 28.05 -12.31
C GLU A 11 -38.88 29.45 -12.77
N GLY A 12 -37.62 29.58 -13.23
CA GLY A 12 -37.05 30.85 -13.71
C GLY A 12 -36.47 31.75 -12.62
N ARG A 13 -36.46 31.30 -11.35
CA ARG A 13 -35.84 32.01 -10.23
C ARG A 13 -34.52 31.33 -9.82
N TRP A 14 -33.48 32.14 -9.67
CA TRP A 14 -32.17 31.69 -9.19
C TRP A 14 -32.08 31.78 -7.67
N ASP A 15 -31.58 30.69 -7.06
CA ASP A 15 -31.10 30.65 -5.68
C ASP A 15 -29.59 30.39 -5.68
N LEU A 16 -28.80 31.43 -5.40
CA LEU A 16 -27.36 31.41 -5.58
C LEU A 16 -26.64 30.85 -4.34
N ALA A 17 -25.65 29.98 -4.57
CA ALA A 17 -24.87 29.34 -3.52
C ALA A 17 -23.79 30.24 -2.89
N GLY A 18 -23.66 31.49 -3.36
CA GLY A 18 -22.63 32.45 -2.95
C GLY A 18 -21.31 32.27 -3.70
N SER A 19 -20.24 32.91 -3.19
CA SER A 19 -18.91 32.94 -3.81
C SER A 19 -17.80 32.29 -2.98
N ASP A 20 -18.14 31.75 -1.81
CA ASP A 20 -17.17 31.07 -0.94
C ASP A 20 -16.73 29.73 -1.55
N PRO A 21 -15.43 29.53 -1.83
CA PRO A 21 -14.93 28.30 -2.44
C PRO A 21 -15.25 27.02 -1.66
N GLU A 22 -15.27 27.07 -0.32
CA GLU A 22 -15.53 25.90 0.52
C GLU A 22 -17.02 25.51 0.47
N ALA A 23 -17.93 26.49 0.55
CA ALA A 23 -19.37 26.25 0.36
C ALA A 23 -19.68 25.66 -1.03
N LEU A 24 -19.06 26.20 -2.09
CA LEU A 24 -19.21 25.70 -3.46
C LEU A 24 -18.65 24.29 -3.62
N ALA A 25 -17.50 23.98 -2.99
CA ALA A 25 -16.93 22.63 -2.97
C ALA A 25 -17.88 21.63 -2.28
N GLY A 26 -18.41 21.98 -1.11
CA GLY A 26 -19.38 21.15 -0.38
C GLY A 26 -20.65 20.91 -1.19
N ARG A 27 -21.12 21.91 -1.94
CA ARG A 27 -22.25 21.78 -2.87
C ARG A 27 -21.94 20.82 -4.02
N ILE A 28 -20.80 20.96 -4.71
CA ILE A 28 -20.36 20.05 -5.78
C ILE A 28 -20.35 18.60 -5.27
N ARG A 29 -19.83 18.37 -4.07
CA ARG A 29 -19.79 17.05 -3.44
C ARG A 29 -21.19 16.49 -3.17
N THR A 30 -22.09 17.33 -2.66
CA THR A 30 -23.46 16.93 -2.30
C THR A 30 -24.30 16.60 -3.54
N LEU A 31 -24.13 17.36 -4.62
CA LEU A 31 -24.84 17.13 -5.88
C LEU A 31 -24.33 15.88 -6.61
N GLY A 32 -23.01 15.63 -6.59
CA GLY A 32 -22.42 14.42 -7.16
C GLY A 32 -22.90 14.16 -8.61
N PRO A 33 -23.62 13.06 -8.88
CA PRO A 33 -24.13 12.73 -10.22
C PRO A 33 -25.23 13.68 -10.73
N ASP A 34 -25.93 14.39 -9.84
CA ASP A 34 -27.02 15.31 -10.19
C ASP A 34 -26.52 16.70 -10.57
N LEU A 35 -25.21 16.95 -10.50
CA LEU A 35 -24.59 18.23 -10.85
C LEU A 35 -24.66 18.45 -12.37
N LEU A 36 -25.36 19.50 -12.79
CA LEU A 36 -25.31 19.97 -14.16
C LEU A 36 -24.07 20.85 -14.37
N ILE A 37 -23.36 20.63 -15.49
CA ILE A 37 -22.20 21.43 -15.89
C ILE A 37 -22.68 22.52 -16.85
N PRO A 38 -22.74 23.78 -16.42
CA PRO A 38 -23.28 24.88 -17.22
C PRO A 38 -22.24 25.45 -18.19
N GLU A 39 -22.72 26.11 -19.25
CA GLU A 39 -21.92 27.12 -19.93
C GLU A 39 -21.73 28.34 -19.02
N TRP A 40 -20.58 29.01 -19.10
CA TRP A 40 -20.25 30.14 -18.23
C TRP A 40 -21.23 31.31 -18.35
N ARG A 41 -21.90 31.47 -19.51
CA ARG A 41 -22.93 32.51 -19.73
C ARG A 41 -24.15 32.34 -18.82
N LEU A 42 -24.52 31.10 -18.50
CA LEU A 42 -25.65 30.85 -17.59
C LEU A 42 -25.32 31.33 -16.17
N ALA A 43 -24.05 31.22 -15.76
CA ALA A 43 -23.57 31.75 -14.49
C ALA A 43 -23.57 33.29 -14.47
N GLU A 44 -23.26 33.92 -15.61
CA GLU A 44 -23.37 35.38 -15.79
C GLU A 44 -24.83 35.85 -15.74
N GLU A 45 -25.73 35.20 -16.48
CA GLU A 45 -27.17 35.50 -16.51
C GLU A 45 -27.82 35.32 -15.12
N SER A 46 -27.36 34.36 -14.34
CA SER A 46 -27.82 34.16 -12.96
C SER A 46 -27.38 35.25 -11.98
N GLY A 47 -26.40 36.09 -12.35
CA GLY A 47 -25.77 37.07 -11.46
C GLY A 47 -24.74 36.47 -10.49
N ALA A 48 -24.41 35.18 -10.63
CA ALA A 48 -23.41 34.52 -9.77
C ALA A 48 -21.99 35.05 -10.00
N VAL A 49 -21.67 35.42 -11.25
CA VAL A 49 -20.36 35.94 -11.65
C VAL A 49 -20.52 37.05 -12.70
N PRO A 50 -19.62 38.05 -12.73
CA PRO A 50 -19.73 39.17 -13.65
C PRO A 50 -19.20 38.88 -15.07
N ASP A 51 -18.25 37.95 -15.22
CA ASP A 51 -17.63 37.64 -16.50
C ASP A 51 -17.04 36.22 -16.51
N ARG A 52 -16.49 35.84 -17.67
CA ARG A 52 -15.84 34.53 -17.86
C ARG A 52 -14.59 34.35 -17.00
N GLU A 53 -13.85 35.40 -16.69
CA GLU A 53 -12.63 35.31 -15.88
C GLU A 53 -12.99 34.98 -14.42
N ALA A 54 -13.97 35.68 -13.86
CA ALA A 54 -14.54 35.43 -12.55
C ALA A 54 -15.20 34.05 -12.45
N TYR A 55 -15.88 33.60 -13.51
CA TYR A 55 -16.39 32.21 -13.61
C TYR A 55 -15.26 31.19 -13.40
N LEU A 56 -14.18 31.31 -14.18
CA LEU A 56 -13.06 30.38 -14.12
C LEU A 56 -12.31 30.47 -12.79
N ALA A 57 -12.13 31.67 -12.23
CA ALA A 57 -11.50 31.87 -10.95
C ALA A 57 -12.31 31.23 -9.81
N SER A 58 -13.63 31.43 -9.80
CA SER A 58 -14.54 30.85 -8.81
C SER A 58 -14.58 29.32 -8.90
N LEU A 59 -14.75 28.77 -10.11
CA LEU A 59 -14.73 27.33 -10.35
C LEU A 59 -13.39 26.70 -9.95
N ARG A 60 -12.27 27.36 -10.29
CA ARG A 60 -10.93 26.90 -9.88
C ARG A 60 -10.79 26.90 -8.36
N GLY A 61 -11.28 27.94 -7.68
CA GLY A 61 -11.30 28.02 -6.22
C GLY A 61 -12.04 26.84 -5.60
N ALA A 62 -13.27 26.59 -6.05
CA ALA A 62 -14.08 25.47 -5.58
C ALA A 62 -13.43 24.11 -5.86
N CYS A 63 -12.85 23.92 -7.05
CA CYS A 63 -12.10 22.70 -7.38
C CYS A 63 -10.87 22.48 -6.49
N ILE A 64 -10.14 23.54 -6.14
CA ILE A 64 -8.98 23.46 -5.23
C ILE A 64 -9.45 23.14 -3.81
N ALA A 65 -10.50 23.79 -3.32
CA ALA A 65 -11.08 23.51 -2.01
C ALA A 65 -11.54 22.05 -1.91
N LEU A 66 -12.31 21.58 -2.90
CA LEU A 66 -12.73 20.18 -3.00
C LEU A 66 -11.55 19.21 -3.06
N ALA A 67 -10.50 19.53 -3.82
CA ALA A 67 -9.30 18.71 -3.89
C ALA A 67 -8.58 18.63 -2.54
N ARG A 68 -8.49 19.75 -1.80
CA ARG A 68 -7.88 19.79 -0.45
C ARG A 68 -8.66 18.96 0.55
N GLU A 69 -9.98 19.08 0.55
CA GLU A 69 -10.88 18.28 1.40
C GLU A 69 -10.70 16.79 1.12
N ARG A 70 -10.79 16.36 -0.14
CA ARG A 70 -10.63 14.95 -0.54
C ARG A 70 -9.25 14.39 -0.19
N VAL A 71 -8.21 15.21 -0.34
CA VAL A 71 -6.86 14.83 0.11
C VAL A 71 -6.87 14.64 1.64
N ALA A 72 -7.42 15.58 2.40
CA ALA A 72 -7.48 15.46 3.86
C ALA A 72 -8.26 14.20 4.31
N GLU A 73 -9.38 13.88 3.67
CA GLU A 73 -10.15 12.64 3.90
C GLU A 73 -9.31 11.40 3.65
N GLU A 74 -8.64 11.30 2.49
CA GLU A 74 -7.77 10.16 2.17
C GLU A 74 -6.65 10.00 3.21
N PHE A 75 -5.98 11.09 3.58
CA PHE A 75 -4.91 11.06 4.60
C PHE A 75 -5.41 10.73 6.01
N SER A 76 -6.72 10.81 6.25
CA SER A 76 -7.34 10.41 7.52
C SER A 76 -7.68 8.91 7.58
N GLU A 77 -7.58 8.17 6.46
CA GLU A 77 -7.83 6.74 6.45
C GLU A 77 -6.83 5.99 7.35
N LYS A 78 -7.32 4.96 8.04
CA LYS A 78 -6.60 4.24 9.10
C LYS A 78 -5.34 3.52 8.59
N ASP A 79 -5.29 3.20 7.30
CA ASP A 79 -4.23 2.42 6.66
C ASP A 79 -3.15 3.26 5.97
N VAL A 80 -3.32 4.58 5.82
CA VAL A 80 -2.33 5.45 5.15
C VAL A 80 -1.00 5.46 5.88
N GLU A 81 -1.02 5.62 7.20
CA GLU A 81 0.18 5.56 8.02
C GLU A 81 0.86 4.18 7.86
N LEU A 82 0.09 3.09 7.95
CA LEU A 82 0.61 1.73 7.81
C LEU A 82 1.23 1.49 6.43
N LEU A 83 0.61 2.01 5.37
CA LEU A 83 1.12 1.94 4.00
C LEU A 83 2.49 2.62 3.89
N GLN A 84 2.63 3.82 4.47
CA GLN A 84 3.90 4.54 4.49
C GLN A 84 4.96 3.80 5.32
N MET A 85 4.59 3.28 6.50
CA MET A 85 5.52 2.49 7.33
C MET A 85 6.09 1.28 6.57
N VAL A 86 5.27 0.58 5.78
CA VAL A 86 5.72 -0.56 4.95
C VAL A 86 6.65 -0.10 3.83
N ARG A 87 6.32 0.99 3.14
CA ARG A 87 7.18 1.56 2.09
C ARG A 87 8.54 1.97 2.67
N THR A 88 8.55 2.67 3.79
CA THR A 88 9.78 3.04 4.50
C THR A 88 10.56 1.79 4.92
N LEU A 89 9.89 0.74 5.40
CA LEU A 89 10.55 -0.50 5.78
C LEU A 89 11.27 -1.16 4.59
N ASP A 90 10.62 -1.22 3.43
CA ASP A 90 11.20 -1.78 2.21
C ASP A 90 12.37 -0.92 1.67
N GLU A 91 12.27 0.41 1.77
CA GLU A 91 13.38 1.33 1.43
C GLU A 91 14.58 1.15 2.36
N VAL A 92 14.35 0.99 3.68
CA VAL A 92 15.42 0.70 4.64
C VAL A 92 16.09 -0.63 4.32
N ASP A 93 15.33 -1.66 3.96
CA ASP A 93 15.90 -2.94 3.49
C ASP A 93 16.74 -2.75 2.21
N HIS A 94 16.27 -1.94 1.26
CA HIS A 94 17.03 -1.64 0.04
C HIS A 94 18.34 -0.91 0.33
N ILE A 95 18.32 0.13 1.16
CA ILE A 95 19.49 0.90 1.58
C ILE A 95 20.51 0.00 2.29
N ILE A 96 20.06 -0.85 3.22
CA ILE A 96 20.93 -1.81 3.91
C ILE A 96 21.65 -2.71 2.90
N ASN A 97 20.91 -3.27 1.92
CA ASN A 97 21.50 -4.15 0.91
C ASN A 97 22.53 -3.40 0.05
N LEU A 98 22.19 -2.19 -0.41
CA LEU A 98 23.10 -1.35 -1.20
C LEU A 98 24.39 -1.05 -0.43
N LEU A 99 24.28 -0.61 0.83
CA LEU A 99 25.44 -0.31 1.67
C LEU A 99 26.29 -1.56 1.94
N ILE A 100 25.66 -2.71 2.17
CA ILE A 100 26.37 -3.99 2.33
C ILE A 100 27.17 -4.31 1.06
N GLU A 101 26.57 -4.19 -0.13
CA GLU A 101 27.26 -4.44 -1.39
C GLU A 101 28.45 -3.50 -1.60
N ARG A 102 28.28 -2.19 -1.37
CA ARG A 102 29.37 -1.23 -1.50
C ARG A 102 30.48 -1.49 -0.47
N ALA A 103 30.12 -1.84 0.76
CA ALA A 103 31.10 -2.15 1.81
C ALA A 103 31.87 -3.46 1.53
N VAL A 104 31.23 -4.46 0.92
CA VAL A 104 31.88 -5.68 0.43
C VAL A 104 32.91 -5.36 -0.65
N ASP A 105 32.52 -4.56 -1.63
CA ASP A 105 33.40 -4.18 -2.73
C ASP A 105 34.61 -3.38 -2.22
N TRP A 106 34.40 -2.45 -1.27
CA TRP A 106 35.49 -1.72 -0.62
C TRP A 106 36.39 -2.64 0.21
N GLN A 107 35.82 -3.56 0.99
CA GLN A 107 36.61 -4.51 1.77
C GLN A 107 37.50 -5.39 0.87
N ALA A 108 37.03 -5.77 -0.32
CA ALA A 108 37.79 -6.56 -1.28
C ALA A 108 39.03 -5.83 -1.83
N VAL A 109 39.01 -4.50 -1.90
CA VAL A 109 40.20 -3.70 -2.27
C VAL A 109 41.25 -3.73 -1.17
N ILE A 110 40.82 -3.69 0.10
CA ILE A 110 41.72 -3.68 1.26
C ILE A 110 42.30 -5.07 1.54
N ASP A 111 41.49 -6.11 1.33
CA ASP A 111 41.86 -7.51 1.51
C ASP A 111 41.42 -8.31 0.29
N PRO A 112 42.28 -8.46 -0.74
CA PRO A 112 41.96 -9.24 -1.94
C PRO A 112 41.66 -10.72 -1.67
N GLY A 113 42.08 -11.26 -0.51
CA GLY A 113 41.74 -12.61 -0.05
C GLY A 113 40.28 -12.75 0.40
N PHE A 114 39.55 -11.62 0.52
CA PHE A 114 38.14 -11.57 0.85
C PHE A 114 37.29 -12.15 -0.29
N THR A 115 37.11 -13.47 -0.27
CA THR A 115 36.47 -14.22 -1.35
C THR A 115 34.99 -13.88 -1.52
N ARG A 116 34.50 -13.95 -2.77
CA ARG A 116 33.07 -13.96 -3.18
C ARG A 116 32.16 -14.90 -2.35
N LYS A 117 32.74 -15.89 -1.66
CA LYS A 117 32.06 -16.87 -0.76
C LYS A 117 31.20 -16.20 0.32
N TYR A 118 31.50 -14.95 0.70
CA TYR A 118 30.76 -14.20 1.73
C TYR A 118 29.57 -13.39 1.21
N ARG A 119 29.23 -13.44 -0.08
CA ARG A 119 28.02 -12.78 -0.64
C ARG A 119 26.70 -13.26 -0.02
N ARG A 120 26.67 -14.41 0.66
CA ARG A 120 25.41 -15.06 1.08
C ARG A 120 24.97 -14.79 2.53
N GLY A 121 25.67 -13.97 3.33
CA GLY A 121 25.31 -13.78 4.74
C GLY A 121 25.64 -12.42 5.33
N GLY A 122 24.62 -11.56 5.50
CA GLY A 122 24.78 -10.18 5.97
C GLY A 122 25.40 -10.03 7.36
N LYS A 123 25.00 -10.83 8.38
CA LYS A 123 25.50 -10.64 9.76
C LYS A 123 26.99 -10.95 9.94
N ALA A 124 27.46 -12.07 9.39
CA ALA A 124 28.87 -12.45 9.47
C ALA A 124 29.77 -11.47 8.69
N LEU A 125 29.23 -10.93 7.60
CA LEU A 125 29.86 -9.96 6.73
C LEU A 125 30.01 -8.58 7.40
N THR A 126 28.92 -8.05 7.99
CA THR A 126 28.96 -6.79 8.74
C THR A 126 29.96 -6.86 9.89
N GLY A 127 30.00 -7.98 10.64
CA GLY A 127 30.97 -8.16 11.72
C GLY A 127 32.44 -8.11 11.26
N ARG A 128 32.73 -8.53 10.02
CA ARG A 128 34.08 -8.43 9.43
C ARG A 128 34.39 -7.03 8.93
N ILE A 129 33.42 -6.36 8.29
CA ILE A 129 33.51 -4.96 7.85
C ILE A 129 33.79 -4.04 9.05
N MET A 130 33.10 -4.25 10.16
CA MET A 130 33.32 -3.51 11.41
C MET A 130 34.71 -3.73 12.03
N ARG A 131 35.42 -4.78 11.63
CA ARG A 131 36.81 -5.07 12.04
C ARG A 131 37.82 -4.76 10.93
N SER A 132 37.39 -4.06 9.87
CA SER A 132 38.26 -3.69 8.76
C SER A 132 39.43 -2.83 9.23
N ARG A 133 40.56 -2.92 8.52
CA ARG A 133 41.73 -2.06 8.74
C ARG A 133 41.41 -0.58 8.47
N SER A 134 40.48 -0.30 7.56
CA SER A 134 40.06 1.07 7.20
C SER A 134 39.08 1.66 8.22
N PRO A 135 39.43 2.74 8.95
CA PRO A 135 38.51 3.40 9.89
C PRO A 135 37.20 3.90 9.26
N PRO A 136 37.21 4.55 8.08
CA PRO A 136 35.98 4.93 7.39
C PRO A 136 35.06 3.74 7.07
N LEU A 137 35.61 2.61 6.63
CA LEU A 137 34.82 1.41 6.34
C LEU A 137 34.21 0.79 7.60
N ARG A 138 34.91 0.87 8.75
CA ARG A 138 34.32 0.47 10.04
C ARG A 138 33.12 1.34 10.41
N GLN A 139 33.16 2.65 10.12
CA GLN A 139 32.00 3.54 10.35
C GLN A 139 30.81 3.10 9.50
N VAL A 140 31.01 2.82 8.21
CA VAL A 140 29.96 2.30 7.32
C VAL A 140 29.36 1.00 7.89
N GLY A 141 30.20 0.10 8.42
CA GLY A 141 29.74 -1.11 9.09
C GLY A 141 28.84 -0.84 10.31
N ARG A 142 29.15 0.19 11.11
CA ARG A 142 28.32 0.62 12.24
C ARG A 142 26.98 1.19 11.77
N GLU A 143 26.96 2.03 10.73
CA GLU A 143 25.72 2.57 10.17
C GLU A 143 24.81 1.45 9.64
N ILE A 144 25.36 0.46 8.92
CA ILE A 144 24.62 -0.72 8.47
C ILE A 144 23.98 -1.46 9.65
N GLN A 145 24.71 -1.63 10.75
CA GLN A 145 24.17 -2.25 11.96
C GLN A 145 23.02 -1.42 12.55
N GLY A 146 23.20 -0.10 12.66
CA GLY A 146 22.19 0.83 13.17
C GLY A 146 20.91 0.81 12.34
N LEU A 147 21.03 0.85 11.01
CA LEU A 147 19.91 0.68 10.08
C LEU A 147 19.24 -0.68 10.26
N GLY A 148 20.01 -1.76 10.42
CA GLY A 148 19.47 -3.09 10.69
C GLY A 148 18.67 -3.19 12.00
N GLU A 149 19.07 -2.45 13.03
CA GLU A 149 18.33 -2.31 14.29
C GLU A 149 17.05 -1.49 14.12
N MET A 150 17.15 -0.34 13.44
CA MET A 150 16.01 0.50 13.09
C MET A 150 14.97 -0.29 12.30
N ARG A 151 15.40 -1.06 11.29
CA ARG A 151 14.53 -1.94 10.51
C ARG A 151 13.77 -2.93 11.38
N ARG A 152 14.45 -3.55 12.36
CA ARG A 152 13.80 -4.49 13.29
C ARG A 152 12.76 -3.81 14.17
N ARG A 153 13.01 -2.58 14.61
CA ARG A 153 12.03 -1.77 15.34
C ARG A 153 10.82 -1.45 14.45
N LEU A 154 11.06 -0.87 13.28
CA LEU A 154 10.02 -0.52 12.32
C LEU A 154 9.17 -1.73 11.91
N ALA A 155 9.77 -2.89 11.65
CA ALA A 155 9.02 -4.11 11.32
C ALA A 155 8.07 -4.56 12.45
N ARG A 156 8.46 -4.39 13.71
CA ARG A 156 7.58 -4.66 14.86
C ARG A 156 6.47 -3.64 14.96
N ASP A 157 6.77 -2.37 14.67
CA ASP A 157 5.80 -1.28 14.74
C ASP A 157 4.75 -1.44 13.63
N VAL A 158 5.20 -1.77 12.41
CA VAL A 158 4.33 -2.18 11.29
C VAL A 158 3.43 -3.33 11.69
N SER A 159 3.98 -4.38 12.32
CA SER A 159 3.15 -5.52 12.75
C SER A 159 2.09 -5.12 13.76
N ARG A 160 2.45 -4.35 14.80
CA ARG A 160 1.49 -3.91 15.83
C ARG A 160 0.40 -3.01 15.26
N ARG A 161 0.77 -2.11 14.34
CA ARG A 161 -0.21 -1.23 13.67
C ARG A 161 -1.12 -2.02 12.74
N ALA A 162 -0.60 -3.03 12.05
CA ALA A 162 -1.38 -3.93 11.23
C ALA A 162 -2.38 -4.76 12.05
N ASP A 163 -2.03 -5.18 13.26
CA ASP A 163 -2.97 -5.90 14.14
C ASP A 163 -4.20 -5.03 14.50
N VAL A 164 -4.06 -3.70 14.47
CA VAL A 164 -5.17 -2.73 14.71
C VAL A 164 -5.95 -2.43 13.43
N VAL A 165 -5.24 -2.23 12.30
CA VAL A 165 -5.86 -1.81 11.03
C VAL A 165 -6.45 -2.99 10.24
N LEU A 166 -5.82 -4.17 10.35
CA LEU A 166 -6.10 -5.38 9.59
C LEU A 166 -6.24 -6.59 10.53
N PRO A 167 -7.14 -6.55 11.54
CA PRO A 167 -7.18 -7.57 12.58
C PRO A 167 -7.41 -8.99 12.04
N ASN A 168 -8.28 -9.15 11.04
CA ASN A 168 -8.60 -10.47 10.48
C ASN A 168 -7.46 -11.00 9.58
N MET A 169 -6.88 -10.15 8.74
CA MET A 169 -5.72 -10.58 7.94
C MET A 169 -4.51 -10.90 8.83
N SER A 170 -4.26 -10.08 9.84
CA SER A 170 -3.12 -10.26 10.75
C SER A 170 -3.25 -11.55 11.56
N ALA A 171 -4.46 -11.94 11.96
CA ALA A 171 -4.71 -13.25 12.57
C ALA A 171 -4.38 -14.43 11.64
N LEU A 172 -4.55 -14.30 10.31
CA LEU A 172 -4.30 -15.38 9.35
C LEU A 172 -2.83 -15.49 8.90
N VAL A 173 -2.10 -14.38 8.76
CA VAL A 173 -0.73 -14.39 8.18
C VAL A 173 0.32 -13.64 8.99
N GLY A 174 -0.07 -13.02 10.11
CA GLY A 174 0.74 -12.12 10.91
C GLY A 174 0.74 -10.69 10.36
N GLY A 175 0.80 -9.71 11.26
CA GLY A 175 0.68 -8.28 10.92
C GLY A 175 1.66 -7.81 9.85
N LEU A 176 2.92 -8.25 9.89
CA LEU A 176 3.92 -7.82 8.89
C LEU A 176 3.59 -8.30 7.46
N VAL A 177 3.11 -9.54 7.29
CA VAL A 177 2.74 -10.06 5.97
C VAL A 177 1.43 -9.43 5.50
N ALA A 178 0.46 -9.25 6.41
CA ALA A 178 -0.79 -8.55 6.11
C ALA A 178 -0.53 -7.13 5.61
N ALA A 179 0.31 -6.36 6.32
CA ALA A 179 0.69 -5.01 5.93
C ALA A 179 1.39 -4.96 4.56
N ARG A 180 2.30 -5.91 4.27
CA ARG A 180 2.97 -5.99 2.96
C ARG A 180 1.99 -6.33 1.82
N VAL A 181 0.99 -7.16 2.07
CA VAL A 181 -0.07 -7.46 1.09
C VAL A 181 -0.92 -6.22 0.81
N MET A 182 -1.36 -5.52 1.87
CA MET A 182 -2.09 -4.26 1.75
C MET A 182 -1.27 -3.20 0.99
N ALA A 183 0.02 -3.06 1.31
CA ALA A 183 0.89 -2.13 0.62
C ALA A 183 1.10 -2.48 -0.87
N ALA A 184 1.25 -3.76 -1.19
CA ALA A 184 1.36 -4.22 -2.57
C ALA A 184 0.07 -4.01 -3.38
N ALA A 185 -1.08 -3.96 -2.72
CA ALA A 185 -2.37 -3.62 -3.33
C ALA A 185 -2.61 -2.11 -3.45
N GLY A 186 -1.81 -1.28 -2.77
CA GLY A 186 -1.91 0.18 -2.78
C GLY A 186 -2.86 0.75 -1.73
N GLY A 187 -3.23 -0.01 -0.70
CA GLY A 187 -4.18 0.39 0.34
C GLY A 187 -5.23 -0.69 0.62
N LEU A 188 -5.91 -0.59 1.75
CA LEU A 188 -6.94 -1.54 2.20
C LEU A 188 -8.20 -1.48 1.32
N SER A 189 -8.60 -0.26 0.95
CA SER A 189 -9.71 0.01 0.03
C SER A 189 -9.49 -0.67 -1.34
N SER A 190 -8.27 -0.58 -1.87
CA SER A 190 -7.90 -1.27 -3.12
C SER A 190 -7.86 -2.78 -2.93
N LEU A 191 -7.28 -3.27 -1.83
CA LEU A 191 -7.16 -4.70 -1.53
C LEU A 191 -8.53 -5.39 -1.42
N SER A 192 -9.51 -4.77 -0.75
CA SER A 192 -10.84 -5.37 -0.52
C SER A 192 -11.61 -5.63 -1.83
N ARG A 193 -11.32 -4.85 -2.87
CA ARG A 193 -11.91 -4.96 -4.21
C ARG A 193 -11.16 -5.95 -5.12
N MET A 194 -9.96 -6.39 -4.77
CA MET A 194 -9.19 -7.33 -5.60
C MET A 194 -9.75 -8.76 -5.57
N PRO A 195 -9.63 -9.52 -6.68
CA PRO A 195 -9.93 -10.95 -6.67
C PRO A 195 -8.78 -11.74 -6.04
N ALA A 196 -9.09 -12.94 -5.53
CA ALA A 196 -8.11 -13.81 -4.87
C ALA A 196 -6.92 -14.19 -5.77
N ALA A 197 -7.15 -14.36 -7.08
CA ALA A 197 -6.09 -14.67 -8.04
C ALA A 197 -5.03 -13.55 -8.13
N THR A 198 -5.45 -12.29 -8.04
CA THR A 198 -4.53 -11.15 -8.01
C THR A 198 -3.75 -11.12 -6.69
N VAL A 199 -4.45 -11.25 -5.55
CA VAL A 199 -3.82 -11.27 -4.21
C VAL A 199 -2.80 -12.40 -4.08
N GLN A 200 -3.05 -13.56 -4.70
CA GLN A 200 -2.13 -14.69 -4.71
C GLN A 200 -0.74 -14.31 -5.24
N VAL A 201 -0.67 -13.46 -6.26
CA VAL A 201 0.57 -13.11 -6.98
C VAL A 201 1.07 -11.68 -6.72
N LEU A 202 0.43 -10.91 -5.83
CA LEU A 202 0.88 -9.57 -5.45
C LEU A 202 2.34 -9.59 -4.99
N GLY A 203 3.17 -8.69 -5.52
CA GLY A 203 4.62 -8.64 -5.26
C GLY A 203 5.48 -9.54 -6.17
N ALA A 204 4.89 -10.36 -7.04
CA ALA A 204 5.61 -11.14 -8.06
C ALA A 204 5.57 -10.47 -9.46
N ARG A 205 5.60 -9.13 -9.49
CA ARG A 205 5.36 -8.32 -10.72
C ARG A 205 6.23 -8.75 -11.90
N SER A 206 7.54 -8.91 -11.70
CA SER A 206 8.48 -9.28 -12.77
C SER A 206 8.16 -10.66 -13.35
N ALA A 207 7.95 -11.66 -12.50
CA ALA A 207 7.59 -13.02 -12.92
C ALA A 207 6.24 -13.07 -13.64
N LEU A 208 5.25 -12.31 -13.14
CA LEU A 208 3.93 -12.21 -13.76
C LEU A 208 4.02 -11.59 -15.16
N PHE A 209 4.77 -10.51 -15.34
CA PHE A 209 4.95 -9.88 -16.66
C PHE A 209 5.70 -10.77 -17.64
N SER A 210 6.72 -11.51 -17.20
CA SER A 210 7.37 -12.52 -18.04
C SER A 210 6.39 -13.59 -18.49
N HIS A 211 5.50 -14.04 -17.59
CA HIS A 211 4.44 -14.99 -17.97
C HIS A 211 3.45 -14.43 -18.99
N ILE A 212 2.97 -13.19 -18.79
CA ILE A 212 2.06 -12.52 -19.72
C ILE A 212 2.69 -12.37 -21.11
N ARG A 213 4.01 -12.16 -21.18
CA ARG A 213 4.79 -12.10 -22.43
C ARG A 213 5.12 -13.47 -23.02
N GLY A 214 4.68 -14.56 -22.39
CA GLY A 214 4.92 -15.93 -22.84
C GLY A 214 6.34 -16.45 -22.59
N SER A 215 7.18 -15.73 -21.85
CA SER A 215 8.59 -16.10 -21.63
C SER A 215 8.85 -16.94 -20.37
N ALA A 216 7.83 -17.16 -19.53
CA ALA A 216 7.94 -17.92 -18.30
C ALA A 216 6.60 -18.55 -17.85
N PRO A 217 6.62 -19.59 -17.01
CA PRO A 217 5.41 -20.06 -16.34
C PRO A 217 4.88 -19.04 -15.32
N SER A 218 3.58 -19.09 -15.05
CA SER A 218 2.91 -18.18 -14.10
C SER A 218 3.46 -18.32 -12.68
N PRO A 219 3.67 -17.21 -11.95
CA PRO A 219 4.10 -17.28 -10.55
C PRO A 219 3.02 -17.94 -9.69
N LYS A 220 3.43 -18.88 -8.82
CA LYS A 220 2.50 -19.59 -7.92
C LYS A 220 2.08 -18.74 -6.72
N HIS A 221 2.88 -17.75 -6.34
CA HIS A 221 2.70 -16.93 -5.15
C HIS A 221 3.56 -15.67 -5.23
N GLY A 222 3.13 -14.60 -4.55
CA GLY A 222 3.89 -13.36 -4.35
C GLY A 222 4.31 -13.16 -2.89
N VAL A 223 3.98 -12.02 -2.29
CA VAL A 223 4.31 -11.64 -0.90
C VAL A 223 3.86 -12.71 0.10
N ILE A 224 2.71 -13.34 -0.14
CA ILE A 224 2.15 -14.40 0.71
C ILE A 224 3.08 -15.62 0.87
N PHE A 225 4.10 -15.77 0.03
CA PHE A 225 5.14 -16.79 0.19
C PHE A 225 5.95 -16.64 1.49
N GLN A 226 6.00 -15.43 2.07
CA GLN A 226 6.65 -15.17 3.34
C GLN A 226 5.93 -15.85 4.52
N HIS A 227 4.66 -16.21 4.36
CA HIS A 227 3.91 -16.91 5.40
C HIS A 227 4.36 -18.38 5.51
N ARG A 228 4.55 -18.86 6.76
CA ARG A 228 5.12 -20.18 7.07
C ARG A 228 4.40 -21.33 6.36
N ARG A 229 3.07 -21.30 6.30
CA ARG A 229 2.26 -22.36 5.65
C ARG A 229 2.56 -22.46 4.15
N VAL A 230 2.84 -21.36 3.47
CA VAL A 230 3.20 -21.37 2.04
C VAL A 230 4.67 -21.72 1.86
N HIS A 231 5.57 -21.10 2.64
CA HIS A 231 7.02 -21.33 2.52
C HIS A 231 7.41 -22.79 2.74
N ASN A 232 6.87 -23.39 3.82
CA ASN A 232 7.22 -24.73 4.26
C ASN A 232 6.44 -25.83 3.52
N ALA A 233 5.38 -25.49 2.78
CA ALA A 233 4.67 -26.48 1.97
C ALA A 233 5.58 -27.12 0.92
N ARG A 234 5.31 -28.39 0.59
CA ARG A 234 5.99 -29.09 -0.50
C ARG A 234 5.79 -28.36 -1.83
N LYS A 235 6.79 -28.38 -2.72
CA LYS A 235 6.84 -27.55 -3.95
C LYS A 235 5.63 -27.73 -4.89
N ASP A 236 5.08 -28.93 -4.91
CA ASP A 236 3.85 -29.34 -5.62
C ASP A 236 2.59 -28.75 -4.98
N LEU A 237 2.52 -28.71 -3.64
CA LEU A 237 1.37 -28.19 -2.89
C LEU A 237 1.36 -26.67 -2.71
N ARG A 238 2.51 -26.00 -2.81
CA ARG A 238 2.64 -24.54 -2.61
C ARG A 238 1.62 -23.70 -3.35
N GLY A 239 1.34 -24.03 -4.62
CA GLY A 239 0.37 -23.29 -5.42
C GLY A 239 -1.07 -23.47 -4.92
N ARG A 240 -1.41 -24.66 -4.43
CA ARG A 240 -2.72 -24.96 -3.82
C ARG A 240 -2.89 -24.18 -2.51
N VAL A 241 -1.90 -24.25 -1.62
CA VAL A 241 -1.91 -23.52 -0.34
C VAL A 241 -1.98 -22.00 -0.56
N ALA A 242 -1.16 -21.46 -1.47
CA ALA A 242 -1.18 -20.03 -1.80
C ALA A 242 -2.55 -19.56 -2.32
N ARG A 243 -3.21 -20.36 -3.16
CA ARG A 243 -4.55 -20.04 -3.68
C ARG A 243 -5.61 -20.02 -2.58
N VAL A 244 -5.61 -21.04 -1.71
CA VAL A 244 -6.56 -21.11 -0.59
C VAL A 244 -6.33 -19.95 0.39
N LEU A 245 -5.06 -19.68 0.72
CA LEU A 245 -4.69 -18.57 1.59
C LEU A 245 -5.14 -17.23 1.00
N ALA A 246 -4.87 -16.97 -0.28
CA ALA A 246 -5.28 -15.73 -0.94
C ALA A 246 -6.80 -15.55 -0.93
N ALA A 247 -7.57 -16.63 -1.13
CA ALA A 247 -9.03 -16.58 -1.06
C ALA A 247 -9.53 -16.19 0.35
N LYS A 248 -8.90 -16.71 1.41
CA LYS A 248 -9.24 -16.32 2.78
C LYS A 248 -8.78 -14.90 3.11
N LEU A 249 -7.62 -14.49 2.64
CA LEU A 249 -7.12 -13.12 2.82
C LEU A 249 -8.03 -12.06 2.17
N VAL A 250 -8.61 -12.32 0.99
CA VAL A 250 -9.55 -11.38 0.37
C VAL A 250 -10.82 -11.22 1.21
N ILE A 251 -11.33 -12.31 1.79
CA ILE A 251 -12.51 -12.24 2.68
C ILE A 251 -12.14 -11.47 3.95
N ALA A 252 -11.00 -11.78 4.55
CA ALA A 252 -10.49 -11.07 5.72
C ALA A 252 -10.32 -9.56 5.45
N ALA A 253 -9.72 -9.18 4.31
CA ALA A 253 -9.54 -7.79 3.92
C ALA A 253 -10.88 -7.04 3.74
N ARG A 254 -11.93 -7.73 3.27
CA ARG A 254 -13.28 -7.14 3.18
C ARG A 254 -13.90 -6.94 4.55
N ILE A 255 -13.74 -7.89 5.47
CA ILE A 255 -14.20 -7.74 6.86
C ILE A 255 -13.44 -6.58 7.51
N ASP A 256 -12.12 -6.53 7.38
CA ASP A 256 -11.27 -5.46 7.91
C ASP A 256 -11.67 -4.08 7.36
N TYR A 257 -11.98 -3.97 6.05
CA TYR A 257 -12.37 -2.70 5.44
C TYR A 257 -13.79 -2.26 5.81
N TYR A 258 -14.78 -3.14 5.74
CA TYR A 258 -16.20 -2.77 5.89
C TYR A 258 -16.72 -2.83 7.33
N ARG A 259 -16.13 -3.67 8.19
CA ARG A 259 -16.53 -3.84 9.59
C ARG A 259 -15.45 -3.35 10.56
N GLY A 260 -14.18 -3.65 10.28
CA GLY A 260 -13.05 -3.28 11.14
C GLY A 260 -12.97 -4.02 12.47
N GLU A 261 -13.78 -5.07 12.65
CA GLU A 261 -13.83 -5.91 13.85
C GLU A 261 -13.36 -7.34 13.55
N VAL A 262 -12.88 -8.04 14.57
CA VAL A 262 -12.47 -9.45 14.48
C VAL A 262 -13.69 -10.34 14.29
N ASP A 263 -13.65 -11.24 13.29
CA ASP A 263 -14.65 -12.28 13.09
C ASP A 263 -14.04 -13.65 13.44
N GLU A 264 -14.19 -14.07 14.71
CA GLU A 264 -13.60 -15.32 15.22
C GLU A 264 -14.11 -16.56 14.48
N ALA A 265 -15.42 -16.60 14.17
CA ALA A 265 -16.04 -17.71 13.48
C ALA A 265 -15.52 -17.86 12.04
N PHE A 266 -15.25 -16.74 11.36
CA PHE A 266 -14.56 -16.75 10.07
C PHE A 266 -13.12 -17.23 10.21
N LEU A 267 -12.36 -16.72 11.19
CA LEU A 267 -10.95 -17.03 11.38
C LEU A 267 -10.72 -18.53 11.62
N GLU A 268 -11.51 -19.14 12.49
CA GLU A 268 -11.43 -20.58 12.77
C GLU A 268 -11.63 -21.41 11.48
N LYS A 269 -12.70 -21.13 10.74
CA LYS A 269 -13.00 -21.81 9.47
C LYS A 269 -11.95 -21.53 8.40
N ALA A 270 -11.41 -20.32 8.34
CA ALA A 270 -10.38 -19.93 7.39
C ALA A 270 -9.07 -20.65 7.68
N GLN A 271 -8.65 -20.70 8.94
CA GLN A 271 -7.43 -21.37 9.37
C GLN A 271 -7.48 -22.87 9.10
N ALA A 272 -8.59 -23.54 9.46
CA ALA A 272 -8.79 -24.96 9.17
C ALA A 272 -8.68 -25.28 7.66
N ARG A 273 -9.21 -24.42 6.80
CA ARG A 273 -9.11 -24.58 5.34
C ARG A 273 -7.69 -24.39 4.81
N VAL A 274 -6.94 -23.44 5.37
CA VAL A 274 -5.53 -23.22 4.99
C VAL A 274 -4.66 -24.40 5.43
N ASP A 275 -4.93 -24.96 6.61
CA ASP A 275 -4.20 -26.10 7.15
C ASP A 275 -4.47 -27.37 6.33
N ALA A 276 -5.74 -27.68 6.05
CA ALA A 276 -6.14 -28.80 5.19
C ALA A 276 -5.56 -28.71 3.76
N ALA A 277 -5.29 -27.49 3.25
CA ALA A 277 -4.70 -27.33 1.92
C ALA A 277 -3.23 -27.77 1.85
N GLY A 278 -2.54 -27.82 2.99
CA GLY A 278 -1.15 -28.26 3.11
C GLY A 278 -1.00 -29.76 3.35
N GLU A 279 -2.07 -30.43 3.75
CA GLU A 279 -2.12 -31.88 3.93
C GLU A 279 -2.27 -32.56 2.56
N SER A 280 -1.55 -33.66 2.36
CA SER A 280 -1.71 -34.47 1.14
C SER A 280 -3.04 -35.20 1.26
N ALA A 281 -3.91 -35.05 0.26
CA ALA A 281 -5.09 -35.90 0.10
C ALA A 281 -4.66 -37.35 -0.17
#